data_AF-A0A537LCL1-F1
#
_entry.id   AF-A0A537LCL1-F1
#
_cell.length_a   1.000
_cell.length_b   1.000
_cell.length_c   1.000
_cell.angle_alpha   90.00
_cell.angle_beta   90.00
_cell.angle_gamma   90.00
#
_symmetry.space_group_name_H-M   'P 1'
#
loop_
_entity.id
_entity.type
_entity.pdbx_description
1 polymer ?
#
loop_
_entity_poly.entity_id
_entity_poly.type
_entity_poly.pdbx_seq_one_letter_code
_entity_poly.pdbx_strand_id
1 'polypeptide(L)'
;MSSETFTVRVDTAIKKRLEKLAKSTGRSRSFLAAEAINEYLGVNEWQVTGIKQAIESADRGELIAHDRVKEWVNSWGSKDELPKPTGK
;
A
#
# COMPACT_ATOMS: atom_id res chain seq x y z
N MET A 1 -24.40 0.45 6.24
CA MET A 1 -23.59 -0.36 5.31
C MET A 1 -24.18 -1.76 5.29
N SER A 2 -24.36 -2.36 4.11
CA SER A 2 -24.71 -3.78 3.99
C SER A 2 -23.48 -4.63 4.27
N SER A 3 -23.68 -5.81 4.84
CA SER A 3 -22.63 -6.80 5.05
C SER A 3 -22.96 -8.05 4.28
N GLU A 4 -22.00 -8.58 3.52
CA GLU A 4 -22.11 -9.84 2.82
C GLU A 4 -21.30 -10.92 3.52
N THR A 5 -21.78 -12.17 3.46
CA THR A 5 -21.07 -13.32 4.02
C THR A 5 -20.39 -14.12 2.93
N PHE A 6 -19.12 -14.43 3.13
CA PHE A 6 -18.37 -15.34 2.27
C PHE A 6 -17.56 -16.31 3.13
N THR A 7 -17.26 -17.48 2.59
CA THR A 7 -16.56 -18.55 3.30
C THR A 7 -15.13 -18.65 2.81
N VAL A 8 -14.16 -18.59 3.74
CA VAL A 8 -12.73 -18.74 3.43
C VAL A 8 -12.21 -20.01 4.08
N ARG A 9 -11.47 -20.81 3.31
CA ARG A 9 -10.72 -21.94 3.85
C ARG A 9 -9.40 -21.43 4.42
N VAL A 10 -9.13 -21.78 5.67
CA VAL A 10 -7.88 -21.46 6.36
C VAL A 10 -7.37 -22.70 7.07
N ASP A 11 -6.05 -22.80 7.22
CA ASP A 11 -5.44 -23.88 7.97
C ASP A 11 -5.85 -23.84 9.45
N THR A 12 -5.85 -25.02 10.08
CA THR A 12 -6.23 -25.17 11.49
C THR A 12 -5.36 -24.31 12.42
N ALA A 13 -4.09 -24.12 12.08
CA ALA A 13 -3.18 -23.24 12.82
C ALA A 13 -3.62 -21.77 12.77
N ILE A 14 -4.06 -21.27 11.62
CA ILE A 14 -4.56 -19.90 11.46
C ILE A 14 -5.84 -19.71 12.26
N LYS A 15 -6.79 -20.66 12.17
CA LYS A 15 -8.03 -20.65 12.95
C LYS A 15 -7.74 -20.52 14.46
N LYS A 16 -6.83 -21.34 15.00
CA LYS A 16 -6.44 -21.30 16.43
C LYS A 16 -5.83 -19.95 16.83
N ARG A 17 -4.97 -19.37 15.98
CA ARG A 17 -4.38 -18.05 16.21
C ARG A 17 -5.45 -16.96 16.27
N LEU A 18 -6.39 -16.98 15.33
CA LEU A 18 -7.50 -16.03 15.27
C LEU A 18 -8.43 -16.16 16.48
N GLU A 19 -8.71 -17.38 16.94
CA GLU A 19 -9.49 -17.66 18.16
C GLU A 19 -8.82 -17.11 19.41
N LYS A 20 -7.50 -17.28 19.55
CA LYS A 20 -6.74 -16.70 20.66
C LYS A 20 -6.78 -15.18 20.64
N LEU A 21 -6.60 -14.57 19.47
CA LEU A 21 -6.63 -13.12 19.31
C LEU A 21 -8.01 -12.55 19.66
N ALA A 22 -9.08 -13.16 19.14
CA ALA A 22 -10.46 -12.80 19.46
C ALA A 22 -10.72 -12.79 20.97
N LYS A 23 -10.25 -13.83 21.69
CA LYS A 23 -10.40 -13.92 23.15
C LYS A 23 -9.64 -12.81 23.87
N SER A 24 -8.42 -12.48 23.43
CA SER A 24 -7.61 -11.44 24.07
C SER A 24 -8.11 -10.01 23.80
N THR A 25 -8.75 -9.76 22.65
CA THR A 25 -9.19 -8.43 22.25
C THR A 25 -10.68 -8.17 22.52
N GLY A 26 -11.44 -9.21 22.90
CA GLY A 26 -12.89 -9.12 23.06
C GLY A 26 -13.65 -8.93 21.73
N ARG A 27 -13.00 -9.18 20.59
CA ARG A 27 -13.59 -9.07 19.25
C ARG A 27 -14.04 -10.42 18.71
N SER A 28 -15.00 -10.43 17.80
CA SER A 28 -15.40 -11.67 17.13
C SER A 28 -14.36 -12.09 16.09
N ARG A 29 -14.28 -13.40 15.81
CA ARG A 29 -13.42 -13.92 14.73
C ARG A 29 -13.74 -13.29 13.38
N SER A 30 -15.04 -13.12 13.08
CA SER A 30 -15.49 -12.51 11.83
C SER A 30 -15.08 -11.05 11.72
N PHE A 31 -15.11 -10.31 12.83
CA PHE A 31 -14.63 -8.92 12.87
C PHE A 31 -13.12 -8.86 12.54
N LEU A 32 -12.31 -9.66 13.23
CA LEU A 32 -10.86 -9.68 13.02
C LEU A 32 -10.48 -10.18 11.62
N ALA A 33 -11.23 -11.14 11.07
CA ALA A 33 -11.03 -11.60 9.70
C ALA A 33 -11.36 -10.50 8.68
N ALA A 34 -12.49 -9.79 8.86
CA ALA A 34 -12.86 -8.68 7.99
C ALA A 34 -11.85 -7.52 8.07
N GLU A 35 -11.37 -7.20 9.28
CA GLU A 35 -10.32 -6.19 9.51
C GLU A 35 -9.03 -6.54 8.76
N ALA A 36 -8.52 -7.76 8.94
CA ALA A 36 -7.31 -8.22 8.25
C ALA A 36 -7.46 -8.21 6.71
N ILE A 37 -8.65 -8.52 6.21
CA ILE A 37 -8.93 -8.49 4.76
C ILE A 37 -8.98 -7.05 4.25
N ASN A 38 -9.60 -6.12 4.99
CA ASN A 38 -9.61 -4.71 4.63
C ASN A 38 -8.20 -4.11 4.60
N GLU A 39 -7.35 -4.44 5.60
CA GLU A 39 -5.96 -4.01 5.61
C GLU A 39 -5.18 -4.58 4.42
N TYR A 40 -5.34 -5.87 4.13
CA TYR A 40 -4.70 -6.51 2.98
C TYR A 40 -5.11 -5.86 1.66
N LEU A 41 -6.42 -5.62 1.47
CA LEU A 41 -6.93 -4.94 0.28
C LEU A 41 -6.36 -3.53 0.17
N GLY A 42 -6.38 -2.74 1.25
CA GLY A 42 -5.86 -1.37 1.24
C GLY A 42 -4.40 -1.29 0.78
N VAL A 43 -3.53 -2.18 1.27
CA VAL A 43 -2.11 -2.23 0.86
C VAL A 43 -1.97 -2.61 -0.61
N ASN A 44 -2.67 -3.65 -1.05
CA ASN A 44 -2.52 -4.17 -2.41
C ASN A 44 -3.16 -3.27 -3.46
N GLU A 45 -4.34 -2.70 -3.18
CA GLU A 45 -5.03 -1.81 -4.10
C GLU A 45 -4.25 -0.52 -4.32
N TRP A 46 -3.68 0.06 -3.26
CA TRP A 46 -2.79 1.21 -3.37
C TRP A 46 -1.57 0.90 -4.25
N GLN A 47 -0.90 -0.23 -4.01
CA GLN A 47 0.29 -0.62 -4.77
C GLN A 47 -0.04 -0.87 -6.25
N VAL A 48 -1.09 -1.65 -6.53
CA VAL A 48 -1.51 -1.96 -7.90
C VAL A 48 -1.92 -0.70 -8.64
N THR A 49 -2.68 0.19 -8.00
CA THR A 49 -3.10 1.46 -8.60
C THR A 49 -1.89 2.35 -8.89
N GLY A 50 -0.97 2.49 -7.93
CA GLY A 50 0.23 3.30 -8.10
C GLY A 50 1.14 2.79 -9.22
N ILE A 51 1.31 1.47 -9.34
CA ILE A 51 2.08 0.87 -10.45
C ILE A 51 1.43 1.16 -11.79
N LYS A 52 0.11 0.96 -11.92
CA LYS A 52 -0.62 1.25 -13.17
C LYS A 52 -0.47 2.71 -13.56
N GLN A 53 -0.68 3.64 -12.62
CA GLN A 53 -0.52 5.08 -12.86
C GLN A 53 0.91 5.45 -13.28
N ALA A 54 1.93 4.84 -12.66
CA ALA A 54 3.32 5.08 -13.02
C ALA A 54 3.65 4.58 -14.44
N ILE A 55 3.13 3.42 -14.83
CA ILE A 55 3.28 2.90 -16.20
C ILE A 55 2.60 3.84 -17.20
N GLU A 56 1.35 4.23 -16.95
CA GLU A 56 0.62 5.16 -17.83
C GLU A 56 1.33 6.52 -17.97
N SER A 57 1.90 7.03 -16.88
CA SER A 57 2.71 8.27 -16.89
C SER A 57 4.00 8.09 -17.71
N ALA A 58 4.64 6.92 -17.62
CA ALA A 58 5.78 6.57 -18.44
C ALA A 58 5.44 6.53 -19.93
N ASP A 59 4.34 5.89 -20.28
CA ASP A 59 3.86 5.78 -21.67
C ASP A 59 3.49 7.16 -22.27
N ARG A 60 3.03 8.10 -21.44
CA ARG A 60 2.79 9.50 -21.82
C ARG A 60 4.06 10.37 -21.88
N GLY A 61 5.22 9.83 -21.49
CA GLY A 61 6.49 10.57 -21.50
C GLY A 61 6.64 11.59 -20.36
N GLU A 62 5.86 11.46 -19.29
CA GLU A 62 5.84 12.39 -18.14
C GLU A 62 6.95 12.10 -17.11
N LEU A 63 7.88 11.20 -17.40
CA LEU A 63 9.00 10.87 -16.52
C LEU A 63 10.05 11.99 -16.50
N ILE A 64 10.73 12.09 -15.36
CA ILE A 64 11.87 13.00 -15.18
C ILE A 64 13.15 12.23 -15.46
N ALA A 65 14.06 12.83 -16.24
CA ALA A 65 15.38 12.27 -16.50
C ALA A 65 16.16 12.04 -15.18
N HIS A 66 16.78 10.86 -15.06
CA HIS A 66 17.51 10.45 -13.86
C HIS A 66 18.57 11.47 -13.41
N ASP A 67 19.33 12.04 -14.36
CA ASP A 67 20.39 13.01 -14.04
C ASP A 67 19.86 14.26 -13.34
N ARG A 68 18.68 14.77 -13.74
CA ARG A 68 18.04 15.91 -13.07
C ARG A 68 17.62 15.58 -11.65
N VAL A 69 17.13 14.36 -11.41
CA VAL A 69 16.79 13.88 -10.06
C VAL A 69 18.06 13.76 -9.21
N LYS A 70 19.15 13.24 -9.79
CA LYS A 70 20.43 13.07 -9.11
C LYS A 70 21.05 14.40 -8.70
N GLU A 71 21.06 15.39 -9.61
CA GLU A 71 21.52 16.75 -9.30
C GLU A 71 20.73 17.36 -8.14
N TRP A 72 19.40 17.23 -8.17
CA TRP A 72 18.53 17.71 -7.11
C TRP A 72 18.82 17.04 -5.76
N VAL A 73 18.86 15.70 -5.71
CA VAL A 73 19.12 14.95 -4.47
C VAL A 73 20.50 15.30 -3.89
N ASN A 74 21.51 15.48 -4.73
CA ASN A 74 22.86 15.85 -4.28
C ASN A 74 22.94 17.28 -3.71
N SER A 75 22.00 18.15 -4.06
CA SER A 75 21.97 19.53 -3.58
C SER A 75 21.29 19.69 -2.21
N TRP A 76 20.60 18.66 -1.71
CA TRP A 76 19.85 18.73 -0.45
C TRP A 76 20.74 19.08 0.75
N GLY A 77 20.29 20.04 1.56
CA GLY A 77 21.02 20.50 2.74
C GLY A 77 22.24 21.36 2.45
N SER A 78 22.49 21.68 1.18
CA SER A 78 23.50 22.66 0.78
C SER A 78 22.95 24.09 0.85
N LYS A 79 23.84 25.09 0.76
CA LYS A 79 23.42 26.50 0.66
C LYS A 79 22.73 26.83 -0.67
N ASP A 80 22.95 25.99 -1.69
CA ASP A 80 22.46 26.15 -3.05
C ASP A 80 21.54 24.97 -3.43
N GLU A 81 20.63 24.57 -2.52
CA GLU A 81 19.68 23.49 -2.76
C GLU A 81 18.80 23.79 -3.98
N LEU A 82 18.78 22.86 -4.94
CA LEU A 82 18.04 22.98 -6.19
C LEU A 82 16.54 22.73 -5.95
N PRO A 83 15.63 23.36 -6.72
CA PRO A 83 14.21 23.05 -6.66
C PRO A 83 13.94 21.63 -7.18
N LYS A 84 12.86 21.01 -6.69
CA LYS A 84 12.39 19.71 -7.18
C LYS A 84 12.22 19.74 -8.70
N PRO A 85 12.85 18.83 -9.46
CA PRO A 85 12.71 18.81 -10.91
C PRO A 85 11.28 18.42 -11.28
N THR A 86 10.77 19.03 -12.33
CA THR A 86 9.47 18.70 -12.94
C THR A 86 9.69 17.98 -14.26
N GLY A 87 8.68 17.21 -14.68
CA GLY A 87 8.63 16.64 -16.03
C GLY A 87 8.64 17.73 -17.10
N LYS A 88 8.88 17.35 -18.36
CA LYS A 88 8.59 18.25 -19.48
C LYS A 88 7.09 18.40 -19.67
#